data_AF-A0A838W9W0-F1
#
_entry.id   AF-A0A838W9W0-F1
#
_cell.length_a   1.000
_cell.length_b   1.000
_cell.length_c   1.000
_cell.angle_alpha   90.00
_cell.angle_beta   90.00
_cell.angle_gamma   90.00
#
_symmetry.space_group_name_H-M   'P 1'
#
loop_
_entity.id
_entity.type
_entity.pdbx_description
1 polymer ?
#
loop_
_entity_poly.entity_id
_entity_poly.type
_entity_poly.pdbx_seq_one_letter_code
_entity_poly.pdbx_strand_id
1 'polypeptide(L)'
;MSSESREIAHDQHTHPTNRAYLWIFAILFILTAVEVGLFYLEEWHIVPRGFAVPSLIFLSTIKFVLVVMYYMHLKFDSKMFTGMFIFPLALGGLVIGALFLLYHVLPHAYIPALLGTQ
;
A
#
# COMPACT_ATOMS: atom_id res chain seq x y z
N MET A 1 -46.90 20.25 -36.74
CA MET A 1 -45.46 19.90 -36.81
C MET A 1 -44.89 20.07 -35.40
N SER A 2 -44.52 18.95 -34.78
CA SER A 2 -44.32 18.76 -33.32
C SER A 2 -42.85 18.40 -33.04
N SER A 3 -41.92 19.24 -33.48
CA SER A 3 -40.51 18.86 -33.64
C SER A 3 -39.49 19.73 -32.91
N GLU A 4 -39.86 20.59 -31.95
CA GLU A 4 -38.84 21.39 -31.22
C GLU A 4 -38.97 21.40 -29.68
N SER A 5 -39.76 20.52 -29.07
CA SER A 5 -39.72 20.27 -27.61
C SER A 5 -38.87 19.07 -27.20
N ARG A 6 -37.85 18.69 -28.00
CA ARG A 6 -37.17 17.39 -27.84
C ARG A 6 -35.67 17.38 -27.57
N GLU A 7 -34.99 18.51 -27.35
CA GLU A 7 -33.53 18.40 -27.21
C GLU A 7 -32.86 19.49 -26.36
N ILE A 8 -33.31 19.70 -25.12
CA ILE A 8 -32.44 20.21 -24.05
C ILE A 8 -32.75 19.46 -22.75
N ALA A 9 -32.64 18.13 -22.81
CA ALA A 9 -32.29 17.32 -21.65
C ALA A 9 -30.85 16.88 -21.87
N HIS A 10 -29.95 17.86 -21.84
CA HIS A 10 -28.52 17.65 -22.06
C HIS A 10 -28.01 16.82 -20.89
N ASP A 11 -27.85 15.53 -21.18
CA ASP A 11 -26.97 14.56 -20.54
C ASP A 11 -26.57 14.88 -19.10
N GLN A 12 -27.29 14.23 -18.17
CA GLN A 12 -26.66 13.80 -16.94
C GLN A 12 -25.41 13.02 -17.32
N HIS A 13 -24.25 13.69 -17.31
CA HIS A 13 -22.91 13.10 -17.32
C HIS A 13 -22.72 12.23 -16.08
N THR A 14 -23.50 11.15 -15.99
CA THR A 14 -23.29 10.06 -15.08
C THR A 14 -22.15 9.26 -15.68
N HIS A 15 -20.91 9.68 -15.44
CA HIS A 15 -19.75 8.82 -15.63
C HIS A 15 -19.92 7.61 -14.68
N PRO A 16 -20.33 6.41 -15.15
CA PRO A 16 -20.76 5.33 -14.28
C PRO A 16 -19.62 4.56 -13.60
N THR A 17 -18.37 5.00 -13.75
CA THR A 17 -17.18 4.26 -13.31
C THR A 17 -16.70 4.66 -11.90
N ASN A 18 -17.14 5.80 -11.36
CA ASN A 18 -16.45 6.45 -10.22
C ASN A 18 -16.93 6.00 -8.83
N ARG A 19 -18.10 5.36 -8.72
CA ARG A 19 -18.69 5.04 -7.40
C ARG A 19 -17.93 3.94 -6.66
N ALA A 20 -17.41 2.95 -7.38
CA ALA A 20 -16.61 1.89 -6.77
C ALA A 20 -15.31 2.45 -6.19
N TYR A 21 -14.59 3.28 -6.94
CA TYR A 21 -13.34 3.92 -6.47
C TYR A 21 -13.55 4.78 -5.22
N LEU A 22 -14.65 5.52 -5.16
CA LEU A 22 -15.02 6.30 -3.96
C LEU A 22 -15.28 5.41 -2.73
N TRP A 23 -15.86 4.23 -2.92
CA TRP A 23 -16.04 3.26 -1.85
C TRP A 23 -14.70 2.68 -1.37
N ILE A 24 -13.80 2.31 -2.28
CA ILE A 24 -12.45 1.84 -1.90
C ILE A 24 -11.68 2.96 -1.19
N PHE A 25 -11.79 4.19 -1.67
CA PHE A 25 -11.20 5.36 -1.01
C PHE A 25 -11.70 5.52 0.43
N ALA A 26 -13.01 5.42 0.65
CA ALA A 26 -13.60 5.50 1.99
C ALA A 26 -13.06 4.40 2.91
N ILE A 27 -12.91 3.17 2.41
CA ILE A 27 -12.31 2.06 3.16
C ILE A 27 -10.85 2.36 3.52
N LEU A 28 -10.04 2.81 2.57
CA LEU A 28 -8.63 3.19 2.80
C LEU A 28 -8.50 4.34 3.80
N PHE A 29 -9.41 5.32 3.71
CA PHE A 29 -9.47 6.45 4.62
C PHE A 29 -9.78 5.98 6.05
N ILE A 30 -10.80 5.13 6.24
CA ILE A 30 -11.11 4.53 7.54
C ILE A 30 -9.93 3.71 8.05
N LEU A 31 -9.30 2.90 7.20
CA LEU A 31 -8.13 2.11 7.57
C LEU A 31 -6.95 2.99 8.02
N THR A 32 -6.88 4.23 7.51
CA THR A 32 -5.88 5.24 7.90
C THR A 32 -6.23 5.95 9.20
N ALA A 33 -7.49 6.27 9.41
CA ALA A 33 -7.94 6.76 10.72
C ALA A 33 -7.69 5.72 11.83
N VAL A 34 -7.95 4.44 11.57
CA VAL A 34 -7.67 3.34 12.51
C VAL A 34 -6.18 3.20 12.79
N GLU A 35 -5.33 3.30 11.77
CA GLU A 35 -3.87 3.23 11.94
C GLU A 35 -3.36 4.36 12.85
N VAL A 36 -3.75 5.61 12.57
CA VAL A 36 -3.40 6.77 13.40
C VAL A 36 -3.97 6.63 14.80
N GLY A 37 -5.20 6.13 14.93
CA GLY A 37 -5.82 5.85 16.22
C GLY A 37 -5.04 4.82 17.05
N LEU A 38 -4.60 3.72 16.43
CA LEU A 38 -3.77 2.71 17.08
C LEU A 38 -2.42 3.26 17.51
N PHE A 39 -1.80 4.11 16.70
CA PHE A 39 -0.56 4.79 17.05
C PHE A 39 -0.73 5.69 18.30
N TYR A 40 -1.80 6.51 18.32
CA TYR A 40 -2.14 7.33 19.49
C TYR A 40 -2.46 6.49 20.75
N LEU A 41 -3.17 5.37 20.61
CA LEU A 41 -3.52 4.49 21.73
C LEU A 41 -2.30 3.79 22.34
N GLU A 42 -1.28 3.46 21.54
CA GLU A 42 0.00 2.95 22.04
C GLU A 42 0.80 4.05 22.77
N GLU A 43 0.86 5.26 22.22
CA GLU A 43 1.53 6.40 22.87
C GLU A 43 0.95 6.72 24.25
N TRP A 44 -0.34 6.45 24.46
CA TRP A 44 -1.05 6.66 25.73
C TRP A 44 -0.95 5.47 26.70
N HIS A 45 -0.10 4.46 26.40
CA HIS A 45 0.10 3.24 27.20
C HIS A 45 -1.14 2.36 27.41
N ILE A 46 -2.19 2.56 26.63
CA ILE A 46 -3.44 1.79 26.74
C ILE A 46 -3.25 0.38 26.13
N VAL A 47 -2.30 0.26 25.18
CA VAL A 47 -1.96 -0.98 24.47
C VAL A 47 -0.54 -1.43 24.86
N PRO A 48 -0.25 -2.73 25.00
CA PRO A 48 1.09 -3.21 25.30
C PRO A 48 2.13 -2.76 24.28
N ARG A 49 3.26 -2.21 24.76
CA ARG A 49 4.40 -1.82 23.91
C ARG A 49 4.84 -3.00 23.04
N GLY A 50 4.85 -2.79 21.73
CA GLY A 50 5.26 -3.81 20.76
C GLY A 50 4.11 -4.48 20.01
N PHE A 51 2.85 -4.20 20.34
CA PHE A 51 1.72 -4.66 19.55
C PHE A 51 1.35 -3.72 18.40
N ALA A 52 1.64 -2.41 18.52
CA ALA A 52 1.29 -1.48 17.44
C ALA A 52 2.19 -1.65 16.23
N VAL A 53 3.50 -1.84 16.42
CA VAL A 53 4.46 -2.03 15.31
C VAL A 53 4.02 -3.12 14.31
N PRO A 54 3.73 -4.37 14.72
CA PRO A 54 3.26 -5.40 13.79
C PRO A 54 1.87 -5.07 13.19
N SER A 55 0.98 -4.44 13.96
CA SER A 55 -0.35 -4.05 13.49
C SER A 55 -0.29 -2.95 12.42
N LEU A 56 0.62 -1.98 12.58
CA LEU A 56 0.90 -0.90 11.64
C LEU A 56 1.45 -1.47 10.32
N ILE A 57 2.42 -2.38 10.39
CA ILE A 57 2.96 -3.07 9.20
C ILE A 57 1.86 -3.84 8.48
N PHE A 58 1.00 -4.55 9.21
CA PHE A 58 -0.10 -5.31 8.65
C PHE A 58 -1.14 -4.41 7.95
N LEU A 59 -1.59 -3.35 8.63
CA LEU A 59 -2.54 -2.38 8.07
C LEU A 59 -1.95 -1.66 6.85
N SER A 60 -0.68 -1.26 6.89
CA SER A 60 0.02 -0.64 5.77
C SER A 60 0.12 -1.59 4.56
N THR A 61 0.41 -2.87 4.80
CA THR A 61 0.42 -3.91 3.76
C THR A 61 -0.95 -4.05 3.09
N ILE A 62 -2.03 -4.10 3.87
CA ILE A 62 -3.40 -4.19 3.34
C ILE A 62 -3.73 -2.97 2.47
N LYS A 63 -3.40 -1.76 2.91
CA LYS A 63 -3.62 -0.54 2.12
C LYS A 63 -2.90 -0.60 0.80
N PHE A 64 -1.62 -0.99 0.84
CA PHE A 64 -0.81 -1.12 -0.34
C PHE A 64 -1.46 -2.08 -1.35
N VAL A 65 -1.90 -3.26 -0.90
CA VAL A 65 -2.59 -4.23 -1.77
C VAL A 65 -3.90 -3.68 -2.32
N LEU A 66 -4.73 -3.02 -1.50
CA LEU A 66 -5.98 -2.40 -1.94
C LEU A 66 -5.73 -1.31 -3.00
N VAL A 67 -4.75 -0.44 -2.77
CA VAL A 67 -4.38 0.63 -3.70
C VAL A 67 -3.88 0.03 -5.01
N VAL A 68 -3.03 -1.00 -4.97
CA VAL A 68 -2.50 -1.63 -6.18
C VAL A 68 -3.58 -2.39 -6.95
N MET A 69 -4.46 -3.13 -6.28
CA MET A 69 -5.51 -3.89 -6.96
C MET A 69 -6.60 -3.00 -7.55
N TYR A 70 -7.04 -1.97 -6.83
CA TYR A 70 -8.21 -1.17 -7.20
C TYR A 70 -7.84 0.20 -7.79
N TYR A 71 -6.89 0.93 -7.21
CA TYR A 71 -6.52 2.28 -7.66
C TYR A 71 -5.53 2.30 -8.83
N MET A 72 -4.63 1.32 -8.92
CA MET A 72 -3.69 1.15 -10.04
C MET A 72 -4.30 0.38 -11.23
N HIS A 73 -5.62 0.14 -11.25
CA HIS A 73 -6.36 -0.52 -12.33
C HIS A 73 -5.99 -2.00 -12.62
N LEU A 74 -5.08 -2.64 -11.88
CA LEU A 74 -4.68 -4.05 -12.10
C LEU A 74 -5.84 -5.06 -12.16
N LYS A 75 -6.93 -4.83 -11.41
CA LYS A 75 -8.11 -5.72 -11.45
C LYS A 75 -8.90 -5.59 -12.76
N PHE A 76 -8.78 -4.46 -13.46
CA PHE A 76 -9.53 -4.13 -14.68
C PHE A 76 -8.65 -4.05 -15.93
N ASP A 77 -7.33 -4.12 -15.78
CA ASP A 77 -6.35 -4.01 -16.88
C ASP A 77 -5.54 -5.31 -17.07
N SER A 78 -4.86 -5.43 -18.20
CA SER A 78 -4.07 -6.59 -18.59
C SER A 78 -2.90 -6.87 -17.64
N LYS A 79 -2.56 -8.16 -17.48
CA LYS A 79 -1.48 -8.66 -16.58
C LYS A 79 -0.10 -8.03 -16.81
N MET A 80 0.09 -7.28 -17.89
CA MET A 80 1.31 -6.50 -18.16
C MET A 80 1.54 -5.39 -17.12
N PHE A 81 0.50 -4.68 -16.69
CA PHE A 81 0.64 -3.64 -15.67
C PHE A 81 1.00 -4.21 -14.30
N THR A 82 0.48 -5.40 -13.98
CA THR A 82 0.88 -6.17 -12.80
C THR A 82 2.36 -6.54 -12.84
N GLY A 83 2.88 -6.97 -13.99
CA GLY A 83 4.29 -7.31 -14.16
C GLY A 83 5.22 -6.10 -13.95
N MET A 84 4.85 -4.95 -14.51
CA MET A 84 5.63 -3.71 -14.37
C MET A 84 5.64 -3.15 -12.94
N PHE A 85 4.64 -3.50 -12.13
CA PHE A 85 4.58 -3.15 -10.71
C PHE A 85 5.35 -4.12 -9.81
N ILE A 86 5.26 -5.43 -10.10
CA ILE A 86 5.97 -6.45 -9.31
C ILE A 86 7.48 -6.37 -9.54
N PHE A 87 7.93 -6.01 -10.74
CA PHE A 87 9.35 -5.87 -11.05
C PHE A 87 10.11 -4.92 -10.10
N PRO A 88 9.72 -3.64 -9.93
CA PRO A 88 10.36 -2.74 -8.98
C PRO A 88 10.13 -3.15 -7.52
N LEU A 89 8.99 -3.78 -7.18
CA LEU A 89 8.73 -4.29 -5.83
C LEU A 89 9.71 -5.42 -5.46
N ALA A 90 9.90 -6.38 -6.37
CA ALA A 90 10.84 -7.48 -6.21
C ALA A 90 12.29 -6.99 -6.21
N LEU A 91 12.63 -6.06 -7.10
CA LEU A 91 13.96 -5.44 -7.15
C LEU A 91 14.25 -4.66 -5.86
N GLY A 92 13.29 -3.88 -5.34
CA GLY A 92 13.43 -3.18 -4.07
C GLY A 92 13.62 -4.14 -2.90
N GLY A 93 12.81 -5.19 -2.83
CA GLY A 93 12.96 -6.25 -1.82
C GLY A 93 14.32 -6.95 -1.90
N LEU A 94 14.80 -7.22 -3.11
CA LEU A 94 16.12 -7.82 -3.35
C LEU A 94 17.25 -6.89 -2.88
N VAL A 95 17.20 -5.61 -3.22
CA VAL A 95 18.21 -4.62 -2.82
C VAL A 95 18.21 -4.44 -1.31
N ILE A 96 17.05 -4.30 -0.68
CA ILE A 96 16.94 -4.20 0.78
C ILE A 96 17.48 -5.46 1.44
N GLY A 97 17.11 -6.64 0.95
CA GLY A 97 17.61 -7.93 1.45
C GLY A 97 19.13 -8.07 1.29
N ALA A 98 19.68 -7.65 0.15
CA ALA A 98 21.11 -7.66 -0.12
C ALA A 98 21.87 -6.67 0.79
N LEU A 99 21.33 -5.47 1.02
CA LEU A 99 21.91 -4.51 1.96
C LEU A 99 21.83 -5.00 3.41
N PHE A 100 20.73 -5.62 3.80
CA PHE A 100 20.60 -6.22 5.13
C PHE A 100 21.62 -7.35 5.33
N LEU A 101 21.78 -8.23 4.34
CA LEU A 101 22.82 -9.26 4.34
C LEU A 101 24.22 -8.62 4.45
N LEU A 102 24.50 -7.59 3.63
CA LEU A 102 25.79 -6.92 3.57
C LEU A 102 26.16 -6.16 4.85
N TYR A 103 25.21 -5.47 5.48
CA TYR A 103 25.49 -4.63 6.64
C TYR A 103 25.27 -5.35 7.97
N HIS A 104 24.41 -6.36 8.03
CA HIS A 104 24.10 -7.04 9.27
C HIS A 104 24.78 -8.41 9.38
N VAL A 105 24.72 -9.24 8.34
CA VAL A 105 25.26 -10.62 8.38
C VAL A 105 26.76 -10.63 8.08
N LEU A 106 27.17 -9.91 7.04
CA LEU A 106 28.55 -9.90 6.56
C LEU A 106 29.54 -9.40 7.65
N PRO A 107 29.43 -8.18 8.19
CA PRO A 107 30.36 -7.69 9.21
C PRO A 107 30.38 -8.53 10.50
N HIS A 108 29.26 -9.07 10.97
CA HIS A 108 29.26 -9.97 12.13
C HIS A 108 30.05 -11.27 11.87
N ALA A 109 30.10 -11.74 10.62
CA ALA A 109 30.82 -12.96 10.24
C ALA A 109 32.33 -12.73 10.02
N TYR A 110 32.75 -11.61 9.42
CA TYR A 110 34.17 -11.40 9.06
C TYR A 110 34.94 -10.43 9.96
N ILE A 111 34.29 -9.52 10.69
CA ILE A 111 34.99 -8.65 11.65
C ILE A 111 35.73 -9.45 12.74
N PRO A 112 35.13 -10.47 13.39
CA PRO A 112 35.87 -11.28 14.35
C PRO A 112 36.97 -12.14 13.71
N ALA A 113 36.80 -12.54 12.44
CA ALA A 113 37.80 -13.32 11.70
C ALA A 113 39.02 -12.49 11.25
N LEU A 114 38.84 -11.19 10.99
CA LEU A 114 39.92 -10.25 10.62
C LEU A 114 40.64 -9.65 11.85
N LEU A 115 39.95 -9.51 12.99
CA LEU A 115 40.52 -8.95 14.21
C LEU A 115 41.40 -9.92 15.02
N GLY A 116 41.50 -11.19 14.62
CA GLY A 116 42.42 -12.14 15.25
C GLY A 116 42.31 -12.14 16.77
N THR A 117 41.11 -12.39 17.31
CA THR A 117 40.92 -12.49 18.76
C THR A 117 41.59 -13.77 19.25
N GLN A 118 42.79 -13.63 19.81
CA GLN A 118 43.25 -14.47 20.92
C GLN A 118 42.39 -14.18 22.15
#